data_AF-A0AAP8GFJ1-F1
#
_entry.id   AF-A0AAP8GFJ1-F1
#
_cell.length_a   1.000
_cell.length_b   1.000
_cell.length_c   1.000
_cell.angle_alpha   90.00
_cell.angle_beta   90.00
_cell.angle_gamma   90.00
#
_symmetry.space_group_name_H-M   'P 1'
#
loop_
_entity.id
_entity.type
_entity.pdbx_description
1 polymer ?
#
loop_
_entity_poly.entity_id
_entity_poly.type
_entity_poly.pdbx_seq_one_letter_code
_entity_poly.pdbx_strand_id
1 'polypeptide(L)'
;VNCTGSCSWKVFVKNGVITWENQQTDYPSCGPDMPEYEPRGCPRGASFSWYEYSPLRIKYPYIRGKLWDLWTEALEENYGNRVAAWASIVENEDKAKQYKQARGMGGHVRSNWKDVTEIIAAQLLYTIK
;
A
#
# COMPACT_ATOMS: atom_id res chain seq x y z
N VAL A 1 11.66 -6.65 1.31
CA VAL A 1 11.96 -6.56 -0.14
C VAL A 1 12.47 -7.91 -0.63
N ASN A 2 12.09 -8.37 -1.83
CA ASN A 2 12.52 -9.68 -2.37
C ASN A 2 13.95 -9.62 -2.92
N CYS A 3 14.95 -9.63 -2.02
CA CYS A 3 16.36 -9.42 -2.38
C CYS A 3 17.30 -10.57 -1.97
N THR A 4 16.76 -11.66 -1.42
CA THR A 4 17.48 -12.81 -0.80
C THR A 4 18.43 -12.47 0.36
N GLY A 5 18.73 -11.19 0.59
CA GLY A 5 19.72 -10.76 1.57
C GLY A 5 19.36 -11.10 3.00
N SER A 6 18.09 -10.93 3.41
CA SER A 6 17.64 -11.16 4.81
C SER A 6 18.54 -10.51 5.87
N CYS A 7 19.12 -9.35 5.56
CA CYS A 7 20.08 -8.67 6.42
C CYS A 7 19.34 -7.97 7.57
N SER A 8 19.78 -8.21 8.81
CA SER A 8 19.35 -7.48 10.00
C SER A 8 20.05 -6.11 10.08
N TRP A 9 19.34 -5.09 10.57
CA TRP A 9 19.80 -3.70 10.65
C TRP A 9 19.48 -3.08 12.01
N LYS A 10 20.39 -2.24 12.50
CA LYS A 10 20.17 -1.28 13.59
C LYS A 10 19.46 -0.06 13.01
N VAL A 11 18.23 0.19 13.43
CA VAL A 11 17.47 1.39 13.04
C VAL A 11 17.69 2.47 14.11
N PHE A 12 18.19 3.63 13.70
CA PHE A 12 18.48 4.72 14.62
C PHE A 12 17.31 5.70 14.70
N VAL A 13 16.87 5.96 15.93
CA VAL A 13 15.85 6.96 16.23
C VAL A 13 16.52 8.12 16.94
N LYS A 14 16.31 9.34 16.43
CA LYS A 14 16.76 10.58 17.04
C LYS A 14 15.63 11.59 16.98
N ASN A 15 15.37 12.28 18.10
CA ASN A 15 14.25 13.21 18.24
C ASN A 15 12.88 12.58 17.89
N GLY A 16 12.68 11.30 18.22
CA GLY A 16 11.43 10.59 17.95
C GLY A 16 11.18 10.23 16.49
N VAL A 17 12.14 10.43 15.59
CA VAL A 17 12.05 10.07 14.17
C VAL A 17 13.17 9.11 13.77
N ILE A 18 12.89 8.26 12.79
CA ILE A 18 13.90 7.38 12.17
C ILE A 18 14.85 8.25 11.35
N THR A 19 16.16 8.13 11.56
CA THR A 19 17.15 8.99 10.87
C THR A 19 18.06 8.25 9.90
N TRP A 20 18.58 7.08 10.27
CA TRP A 20 19.41 6.24 9.41
C TRP A 20 19.48 4.81 9.96
N GLU A 21 20.19 3.94 9.25
CA GLU A 21 20.36 2.54 9.57
C GLU A 21 21.82 2.11 9.35
N ASN A 22 22.33 1.21 10.20
CA ASN A 22 23.57 0.48 9.98
C ASN A 22 23.30 -1.02 10.12
N GLN A 23 24.12 -1.85 9.50
CA GLN A 23 23.97 -3.29 9.64
C GLN A 23 24.11 -3.76 11.10
N GLN A 24 23.34 -4.79 11.45
CA GLN A 24 23.63 -5.60 12.63
C GLN A 24 24.80 -6.54 12.36
N THR A 25 25.52 -6.90 13.40
CA THR A 25 26.73 -7.75 13.33
C THR A 25 26.68 -8.90 14.33
N ASP A 26 25.50 -9.19 14.88
CA ASP A 26 25.27 -10.16 15.95
C ASP A 26 24.65 -11.47 15.44
N TYR A 27 24.88 -11.81 14.17
CA TYR A 27 24.50 -13.13 13.65
C TYR A 27 25.22 -14.23 14.46
N PRO A 28 24.57 -15.38 14.72
CA PRO A 28 25.24 -16.53 15.31
C PRO A 28 26.49 -16.91 14.49
N SER A 29 27.58 -17.27 15.19
CA SER A 29 28.85 -17.60 14.54
C SER A 29 28.71 -18.79 13.60
N CYS A 30 29.38 -18.73 12.46
CA CYS A 30 29.53 -19.85 11.52
C CYS A 30 30.48 -20.96 12.02
N GLY A 31 31.15 -20.76 13.17
CA GLY A 31 32.22 -21.62 13.67
C GLY A 31 33.61 -21.16 13.23
N PRO A 32 34.69 -21.74 13.81
CA PRO A 32 36.06 -21.25 13.62
C PRO A 32 36.63 -21.45 12.20
N ASP A 33 36.07 -22.39 11.44
CA ASP A 33 36.60 -22.79 10.12
C ASP A 33 35.91 -22.08 8.94
N MET A 34 34.97 -21.16 9.20
CA MET A 34 34.19 -20.45 8.18
C MET A 34 34.15 -18.95 8.47
N PRO A 35 34.12 -18.10 7.44
CA PRO A 35 33.94 -16.67 7.65
C PRO A 35 32.55 -16.36 8.22
N GLU A 36 32.48 -15.29 9.01
CA GLU A 36 31.23 -14.81 9.56
C GLU A 36 30.34 -14.13 8.51
N TYR A 37 29.03 -14.08 8.77
CA TYR A 37 28.08 -13.42 7.87
C TYR A 37 28.08 -11.90 7.98
N GLU A 38 28.53 -11.36 9.12
CA GLU A 38 28.53 -9.92 9.36
C GLU A 38 29.43 -9.18 8.34
N PRO A 39 29.08 -7.94 7.96
CA PRO A 39 27.88 -7.19 8.35
C PRO A 39 26.66 -7.46 7.44
N ARG A 40 26.80 -8.23 6.36
CA ARG A 40 25.85 -8.27 5.24
C ARG A 40 25.50 -6.84 4.75
N GLY A 41 24.23 -6.62 4.40
CA GLY A 41 23.71 -5.34 3.93
C GLY A 41 24.02 -5.06 2.46
N CYS A 42 23.40 -4.01 1.93
CA CYS A 42 23.65 -3.53 0.56
C CYS A 42 23.26 -2.04 0.45
N PRO A 43 23.70 -1.32 -0.59
CA PRO A 43 23.40 0.10 -0.75
C PRO A 43 21.90 0.43 -0.79
N ARG A 44 21.06 -0.52 -1.23
CA ARG A 44 19.60 -0.37 -1.28
C ARG A 44 18.96 -0.50 0.10
N GLY A 45 19.54 -1.32 0.98
CA GLY A 45 19.11 -1.44 2.37
C GLY A 45 19.53 -0.22 3.20
N ALA A 46 20.69 0.37 2.91
CA ALA A 46 21.22 1.54 3.60
C ALA A 46 20.53 2.87 3.25
N SER A 47 19.61 2.88 2.28
CA SER A 47 18.87 4.07 1.86
C SER A 47 17.37 3.98 2.17
N PHE A 48 16.95 2.98 2.95
CA PHE A 48 15.55 2.68 3.18
C PHE A 48 14.88 3.73 4.08
N SER A 49 15.59 4.27 5.09
CA SER A 49 15.08 5.33 5.97
C SER A 49 14.58 6.56 5.22
N TRP A 50 15.10 6.84 4.01
CA TRP A 50 14.62 7.93 3.17
C TRP A 50 13.11 7.85 2.93
N TYR A 51 12.55 6.66 2.74
CA TYR A 51 11.12 6.47 2.43
C TYR A 51 10.17 6.83 3.57
N GLU A 52 10.65 6.93 4.82
CA GLU A 52 9.76 7.17 5.95
C GLU A 52 9.07 8.54 5.84
N TYR A 53 9.81 9.54 5.36
CA TYR A 53 9.34 10.93 5.27
C TYR A 53 9.51 11.55 3.87
N SER A 54 9.91 10.77 2.86
CA SER A 54 10.08 11.26 1.50
C SER A 54 8.76 11.76 0.90
N PRO A 55 8.82 12.60 -0.16
CA PRO A 55 7.62 13.01 -0.90
C PRO A 55 6.87 11.84 -1.55
N LEU A 56 7.46 10.63 -1.61
CA LEU A 56 6.83 9.44 -2.16
C LEU A 56 6.05 8.63 -1.12
N ARG A 57 6.09 9.00 0.16
CA ARG A 57 5.37 8.28 1.22
C ARG A 57 3.86 8.40 1.02
N ILE A 58 3.20 7.27 0.85
CA ILE A 58 1.74 7.18 0.88
C ILE A 58 1.27 7.36 2.34
N LYS A 59 0.54 8.45 2.59
CA LYS A 59 0.10 8.86 3.95
C LYS A 59 -1.34 8.48 4.27
N TYR A 60 -2.18 8.33 3.26
CA TYR A 60 -3.61 8.09 3.38
C TYR A 60 -4.05 7.00 2.41
N PRO A 61 -5.19 6.34 2.63
CA PRO A 61 -5.82 5.59 1.56
C PRO A 61 -6.26 6.55 0.45
N TYR A 62 -6.06 6.13 -0.79
CA TYR A 62 -6.42 6.88 -1.98
C TYR A 62 -7.30 6.03 -2.88
N ILE A 63 -8.27 6.67 -3.52
CA ILE A 63 -9.14 6.07 -4.52
C ILE A 63 -9.12 6.93 -5.77
N ARG A 64 -9.36 6.34 -6.95
CA ARG A 64 -9.51 7.11 -8.19
C ARG A 64 -10.75 8.00 -8.06
N GLY A 65 -10.61 9.32 -8.27
CA GLY A 65 -11.72 10.27 -8.14
C GLY A 65 -12.95 9.86 -8.94
N LYS A 66 -12.76 9.46 -10.21
CA LYS A 66 -13.85 8.92 -11.05
C LYS A 66 -14.59 7.72 -10.46
N LEU A 67 -13.87 6.83 -9.75
CA LEU A 67 -14.53 5.71 -9.07
C LEU A 67 -15.25 6.17 -7.80
N TRP A 68 -14.68 7.14 -7.09
CA TRP A 68 -15.28 7.70 -5.89
C TRP A 68 -16.60 8.41 -6.19
N ASP A 69 -16.64 9.23 -7.24
CA ASP A 69 -17.86 9.94 -7.65
C ASP A 69 -18.99 8.94 -7.97
N LEU A 70 -18.68 7.91 -8.76
CA LEU A 70 -19.63 6.83 -9.09
C LEU A 70 -20.07 6.05 -7.85
N TRP A 71 -19.16 5.80 -6.92
CA TRP A 71 -19.45 5.07 -5.68
C TRP A 71 -20.39 5.85 -4.76
N THR A 72 -20.16 7.15 -4.57
CA THR A 72 -21.03 7.98 -3.74
C THR A 72 -22.43 8.12 -4.34
N GLU A 73 -22.52 8.34 -5.65
CA GLU A 73 -23.81 8.41 -6.36
C GLU A 73 -24.56 7.08 -6.26
N ALA A 74 -23.88 5.95 -6.50
CA ALA A 74 -24.50 4.64 -6.43
C ALA A 74 -24.96 4.28 -5.01
N LEU A 75 -24.25 4.72 -3.97
CA LEU A 75 -24.68 4.54 -2.58
C LEU A 75 -25.98 5.29 -2.28
N GLU A 76 -26.13 6.51 -2.79
CA GLU A 76 -27.35 7.30 -2.66
C GLU A 76 -28.52 6.64 -3.42
N GLU A 77 -28.30 6.25 -4.67
CA GLU A 77 -29.29 5.57 -5.52
C GLU A 77 -29.78 4.23 -4.92
N ASN A 78 -28.92 3.54 -4.17
CA ASN A 78 -29.20 2.21 -3.60
C ASN A 78 -29.49 2.26 -2.10
N TYR A 79 -29.87 3.42 -1.54
CA TYR A 79 -30.24 3.58 -0.13
C TYR A 79 -29.20 3.04 0.86
N GLY A 80 -27.91 3.18 0.54
CA GLY A 80 -26.79 2.71 1.34
C GLY A 80 -26.50 1.20 1.24
N ASN A 81 -27.20 0.46 0.37
CA ASN A 81 -26.86 -0.94 0.09
C ASN A 81 -25.59 -1.00 -0.76
N ARG A 82 -24.48 -1.31 -0.11
CA ARG A 82 -23.12 -1.31 -0.69
C ARG A 82 -22.94 -2.34 -1.82
N VAL A 83 -23.50 -3.54 -1.67
CA VAL A 83 -23.37 -4.59 -2.69
C VAL A 83 -24.18 -4.24 -3.93
N ALA A 84 -25.40 -3.72 -3.74
CA ALA A 84 -26.23 -3.23 -4.84
C ALA A 84 -25.62 -2.00 -5.53
N ALA A 85 -25.05 -1.07 -4.75
CA ALA A 85 -24.32 0.09 -5.27
C ALA A 85 -23.11 -0.33 -6.12
N TRP A 86 -22.36 -1.34 -5.68
CA TRP A 86 -21.26 -1.86 -6.51
C TRP A 86 -21.77 -2.52 -7.79
N ALA A 87 -22.85 -3.32 -7.70
CA ALA A 87 -23.48 -3.96 -8.85
C ALA A 87 -23.88 -2.92 -9.91
N SER A 88 -24.54 -1.83 -9.51
CA SER A 88 -25.00 -0.77 -10.42
C SER A 88 -23.86 -0.06 -11.17
N ILE A 89 -22.64 -0.06 -10.62
CA ILE A 89 -21.45 0.50 -11.26
C ILE A 89 -20.80 -0.52 -12.20
N VAL A 90 -20.59 -1.74 -11.73
CA VAL A 90 -19.77 -2.74 -12.45
C VAL A 90 -20.54 -3.42 -13.59
N GLU A 91 -21.86 -3.56 -13.46
CA GLU A 91 -22.74 -4.12 -14.50
C GLU A 91 -23.10 -3.10 -15.60
N ASN A 92 -22.90 -1.80 -15.33
CA ASN A 92 -23.08 -0.76 -16.33
C ASN A 92 -21.77 -0.55 -17.11
N GLU A 93 -21.76 -0.90 -18.40
CA GLU A 93 -20.55 -0.85 -19.24
C GLU A 93 -19.95 0.56 -19.31
N ASP A 94 -20.78 1.61 -19.40
CA ASP A 94 -20.33 2.99 -19.46
C ASP A 94 -19.70 3.44 -18.14
N LYS A 95 -20.37 3.21 -17.00
CA LYS A 95 -19.83 3.52 -15.66
C LYS A 95 -18.51 2.75 -15.43
N ALA A 96 -18.48 1.47 -15.80
CA ALA A 96 -17.28 0.64 -15.67
C ALA A 96 -16.11 1.15 -16.52
N LYS A 97 -16.39 1.57 -17.76
CA LYS A 97 -15.37 2.11 -18.68
C LYS A 97 -14.78 3.41 -18.14
N GLN A 98 -15.59 4.30 -17.56
CA GLN A 98 -15.14 5.59 -17.02
C GLN A 98 -13.99 5.45 -16.01
N TYR A 99 -14.14 4.62 -14.98
CA TYR A 99 -13.08 4.49 -13.97
C TYR A 99 -11.92 3.60 -14.43
N LYS A 100 -12.16 2.62 -15.31
CA LYS A 100 -11.12 1.73 -15.85
C LYS A 100 -10.17 2.48 -16.79
N GLN A 101 -10.68 3.35 -17.65
CA GLN A 101 -9.84 4.17 -18.55
C GLN A 101 -9.01 5.23 -17.80
N ALA A 102 -9.44 5.62 -16.60
CA ALA A 102 -8.67 6.53 -15.74
C ALA A 102 -7.48 5.86 -15.01
N ARG A 103 -7.25 4.55 -15.19
CA ARG A 103 -6.11 3.84 -14.57
C ARG A 103 -4.79 4.36 -15.18
N GLY A 104 -3.82 4.70 -14.33
CA GLY A 104 -2.54 5.29 -14.77
C GLY A 104 -2.58 6.80 -15.08
N MET A 105 -3.75 7.43 -15.12
CA MET A 105 -3.90 8.83 -15.57
C MET A 105 -3.92 9.87 -14.43
N GLY A 106 -3.37 9.55 -13.25
CA GLY A 106 -3.50 10.42 -12.07
C GLY A 106 -4.94 10.59 -11.59
N GLY A 107 -5.23 11.63 -10.79
CA GLY A 107 -6.58 11.89 -10.26
C GLY A 107 -6.96 10.99 -9.08
N HIS A 108 -6.01 10.73 -8.18
CA HIS A 108 -6.33 10.12 -6.89
C HIS A 108 -6.87 11.17 -5.94
N VAL A 109 -7.93 10.82 -5.22
CA VAL A 109 -8.47 11.64 -4.12
C VAL A 109 -8.16 10.95 -2.80
N ARG A 110 -7.88 11.75 -1.77
CA ARG A 110 -7.70 11.24 -0.41
C ARG A 110 -9.02 10.67 0.08
N SER A 111 -8.98 9.49 0.69
CA SER A 111 -10.13 8.86 1.34
C SER A 111 -9.78 8.52 2.80
N ASN A 112 -10.67 7.81 3.48
CA ASN A 112 -10.44 7.24 4.81
C ASN A 112 -10.56 5.70 4.74
N TRP A 113 -10.06 5.04 5.80
CA TRP A 113 -10.03 3.58 5.84
C TRP A 113 -11.42 2.94 5.75
N LYS A 114 -12.43 3.53 6.42
CA LYS A 114 -13.79 3.01 6.41
C LYS A 114 -14.37 2.98 5.00
N ASP A 115 -14.26 4.08 4.27
CA ASP A 115 -14.84 4.20 2.94
C ASP A 115 -14.17 3.24 1.94
N VAL A 116 -12.84 3.14 1.95
CA VAL A 116 -12.13 2.23 1.04
C VAL A 116 -12.33 0.76 1.40
N THR A 117 -12.43 0.40 2.68
CA THR A 117 -12.68 -0.99 3.07
C THR A 117 -14.12 -1.40 2.76
N GLU A 118 -15.09 -0.49 2.87
CA GLU A 118 -16.48 -0.75 2.51
C GLU A 118 -16.64 -1.05 1.01
N ILE A 119 -16.06 -0.26 0.11
CA ILE A 119 -16.10 -0.56 -1.33
C ILE A 119 -15.32 -1.83 -1.66
N ILE A 120 -14.18 -2.09 -1.01
CA ILE A 120 -13.40 -3.33 -1.21
C ILE A 120 -14.21 -4.56 -0.77
N ALA A 121 -14.90 -4.49 0.37
CA ALA A 121 -15.74 -5.59 0.83
C ALA A 121 -16.94 -5.80 -0.10
N ALA A 122 -17.59 -4.71 -0.54
CA ALA A 122 -18.72 -4.77 -1.46
C ALA A 122 -18.36 -5.43 -2.79
N GLN A 123 -17.22 -5.05 -3.40
CA GLN A 123 -16.78 -5.68 -4.65
C GLN A 123 -16.48 -7.17 -4.45
N LEU A 124 -15.86 -7.57 -3.33
CA LEU A 124 -15.52 -8.97 -3.08
C LEU A 124 -16.78 -9.81 -2.88
N LEU A 125 -17.72 -9.34 -2.05
CA LEU A 125 -18.99 -10.02 -1.81
C LEU A 125 -19.82 -10.15 -3.08
N TYR A 126 -19.86 -9.11 -3.91
CA TYR A 126 -20.53 -9.16 -5.20
C TYR A 126 -19.87 -10.18 -6.14
N THR A 127 -18.54 -10.21 -6.24
CA THR A 127 -17.81 -11.11 -7.15
C THR A 127 -17.86 -12.58 -6.73
N ILE A 128 -17.99 -12.87 -5.44
CA ILE A 128 -18.08 -14.25 -4.92
C ILE A 128 -19.47 -14.87 -5.17
N LYS A 129 -20.52 -14.04 -5.16
CA LYS A 129 -21.90 -14.47 -5.34
C LYS A 129 -22.13 -15.04 -6.75
#